data_AF-A0A5D0QEC3-F1
#
_entry.id   AF-A0A5D0QEC3-F1
#
_cell.length_a   1.000
_cell.length_b   1.000
_cell.length_c   1.000
_cell.angle_alpha   90.00
_cell.angle_beta   90.00
_cell.angle_gamma   90.00
#
_symmetry.space_group_name_H-M   'P 1'
#
loop_
_entity.id
_entity.type
_entity.pdbx_description
1 polymer ?
#
loop_
_entity_poly.entity_id
_entity_poly.type
_entity_poly.pdbx_seq_one_letter_code
_entity_poly.pdbx_strand_id
1 'polypeptide(L)'
;MIKAATLLAAEEGANPLIPHTYELVVGIFSFAVVVFVVGRMLVPRIQKTLAERTDAIEGGIKRAEEAQAEAQALQKRYSEQLEEARRDAARLREEAREQAAQIKAELREEAQAEARRLVEAAHAQIEADRQAAFAQLRTEIGRLSTDLAGRIVGESLEDEVRQSRIVDRFLDELESSNAQAVR
;
A
#
# COMPACT_ATOMS: atom_id res chain seq x y z
N MET A 1 -20.41 20.25 123.02
CA MET A 1 -20.45 21.73 123.13
C MET A 1 -19.46 22.30 122.13
N ILE A 2 -19.78 22.26 120.82
CA ILE A 2 -20.53 23.29 120.08
C ILE A 2 -19.79 24.63 120.07
N LYS A 3 -18.85 24.79 119.14
CA LYS A 3 -18.50 26.07 118.46
C LYS A 3 -17.96 25.79 117.04
N ALA A 4 -18.60 24.87 116.33
CA ALA A 4 -18.42 24.62 114.90
C ALA A 4 -19.51 25.31 114.03
N ALA A 5 -20.18 26.33 114.57
CA ALA A 5 -21.42 26.89 113.98
C ALA A 5 -21.50 28.42 114.05
N THR A 6 -20.37 29.13 113.89
CA THR A 6 -20.38 30.62 113.77
C THR A 6 -19.66 31.03 112.48
N LEU A 7 -20.09 30.39 111.40
CA LEU A 7 -19.90 30.80 110.03
C LEU A 7 -21.32 30.90 109.46
N LEU A 8 -22.03 31.99 109.78
CA LEU A 8 -23.15 32.54 108.99
C LEU A 8 -23.74 33.77 109.69
N ALA A 9 -24.10 34.78 108.89
CA ALA A 9 -24.93 35.94 109.22
C ALA A 9 -24.23 37.12 109.93
N ALA A 10 -23.51 37.91 109.13
CA ALA A 10 -23.53 39.37 109.24
C ALA A 10 -23.60 39.93 107.81
N GLU A 11 -24.81 39.98 107.26
CA GLU A 11 -25.13 40.83 106.10
C GLU A 11 -25.32 42.27 106.59
N GLU A 12 -24.79 43.25 105.87
CA GLU A 12 -25.59 44.21 105.09
C GLU A 12 -24.72 45.40 104.66
N GLY A 13 -24.46 45.44 103.36
CA GLY A 13 -23.67 46.48 102.71
C GLY A 13 -23.11 46.10 101.34
N ALA A 14 -23.62 45.05 100.69
CA ALA A 14 -23.26 44.73 99.32
C ALA A 14 -24.47 44.14 98.58
N ASN A 15 -24.93 44.89 97.59
CA ASN A 15 -26.10 44.63 96.79
C ASN A 15 -25.93 43.29 96.01
N PRO A 16 -26.78 42.26 96.19
CA PRO A 16 -26.63 40.95 95.53
C PRO A 16 -26.73 40.98 94.00
N LEU A 17 -27.15 42.11 93.44
CA LEU A 17 -27.29 42.34 92.00
C LEU A 17 -26.10 43.11 91.39
N ILE A 18 -25.19 43.64 92.20
CA ILE A 18 -24.00 44.38 91.72
C ILE A 18 -22.76 43.63 92.17
N PRO A 19 -22.10 42.88 91.28
CA PRO A 19 -20.87 42.17 91.63
C PRO A 19 -19.81 43.16 92.11
N HIS A 20 -18.97 42.73 93.05
CA HIS A 20 -17.88 43.54 93.55
C HIS A 20 -16.95 43.96 92.39
N THR A 21 -16.56 45.23 92.33
CA THR A 21 -15.81 45.82 91.21
C THR A 21 -14.50 45.10 90.89
N TYR A 22 -13.89 44.45 91.87
CA TYR A 22 -12.66 43.67 91.69
C TYR A 22 -12.88 42.41 90.82
N GLU A 23 -14.01 41.71 90.95
CA GLU A 23 -14.32 40.51 90.17
C GLU A 23 -14.55 40.86 88.70
N LEU A 24 -15.19 41.99 88.47
CA LEU A 24 -15.47 42.53 87.14
C LEU A 24 -14.16 42.92 86.42
N VAL A 25 -13.21 43.55 87.13
CA VAL A 25 -11.90 43.93 86.58
C VAL A 25 -11.04 42.71 86.27
N VAL A 26 -10.95 41.74 87.20
CA VAL A 26 -10.18 40.50 86.99
C VAL A 26 -10.80 39.62 85.90
N GLY A 27 -12.14 39.56 85.84
CA GLY A 27 -12.87 38.86 84.78
C GLY A 27 -12.63 39.47 83.40
N ILE A 28 -12.72 40.81 83.27
CA ILE A 28 -12.42 41.52 82.02
C ILE A 28 -10.96 41.31 81.61
N PHE A 29 -10.01 41.40 82.56
CA PHE A 29 -8.60 41.17 82.26
C PHE A 29 -8.35 39.75 81.77
N SER A 30 -8.91 38.75 82.45
CA SER A 30 -8.79 37.33 82.06
C SER A 30 -9.43 37.07 80.69
N PHE A 31 -10.59 37.67 80.42
CA PHE A 31 -11.26 37.60 79.13
C PHE A 31 -10.41 38.25 78.03
N ALA A 32 -9.85 39.44 78.28
CA ALA A 32 -8.99 40.15 77.34
C ALA A 32 -7.72 39.35 77.00
N VAL A 33 -7.09 38.69 77.98
CA VAL A 33 -5.94 37.81 77.77
C VAL A 33 -6.31 36.62 76.88
N VAL A 34 -7.46 35.97 77.14
CA VAL A 34 -7.94 34.85 76.30
C VAL A 34 -8.24 35.32 74.88
N VAL A 35 -8.96 36.43 74.71
CA VAL A 35 -9.26 37.01 73.39
C VAL A 35 -7.98 37.38 72.65
N PHE A 36 -6.99 37.93 73.35
CA PHE A 36 -5.69 38.24 72.77
C PHE A 36 -4.97 36.97 72.28
N VAL A 37 -4.92 35.91 73.10
CA VAL A 37 -4.28 34.64 72.71
C VAL A 37 -5.01 33.97 71.56
N VAL A 38 -6.35 33.94 71.59
CA VAL A 38 -7.19 33.38 70.52
C VAL A 38 -7.03 34.18 69.22
N GLY A 39 -7.12 35.51 69.29
CA GLY A 39 -6.94 36.40 68.14
C GLY A 39 -5.52 36.33 67.56
N ARG A 40 -4.50 36.25 68.41
CA ARG A 40 -3.09 36.21 68.00
C ARG A 40 -2.64 34.84 67.47
N MET A 41 -3.23 33.74 67.96
CA MET A 41 -2.74 32.38 67.67
C MET A 41 -3.73 31.51 66.90
N LEU A 42 -5.02 31.54 67.22
CA LEU A 42 -6.02 30.64 66.62
C LEU A 42 -6.55 31.17 65.29
N VAL A 43 -6.90 32.45 65.23
CA VAL A 43 -7.37 33.11 64.00
C VAL A 43 -6.39 32.97 62.83
N PRO A 44 -5.09 33.28 62.97
CA PRO A 44 -4.15 33.14 61.84
C PRO A 44 -3.96 31.68 61.41
N ARG A 45 -4.05 30.71 62.33
CA ARG A 45 -3.97 29.28 61.97
C ARG A 45 -5.17 28.82 61.14
N ILE A 46 -6.38 29.28 61.48
CA ILE A 46 -7.59 28.95 60.72
C ILE A 46 -7.54 29.60 59.33
N GLN A 47 -7.15 30.87 59.25
CA GLN A 47 -7.01 31.59 57.98
C GLN A 47 -5.98 30.93 57.06
N LYS A 48 -4.83 30.48 57.63
CA LYS A 48 -3.81 29.76 56.87
C LYS A 48 -4.34 28.48 56.25
N THR A 49 -5.03 27.63 57.02
CA THR A 49 -5.60 26.38 56.50
C THR A 49 -6.68 26.62 55.45
N LEU A 50 -7.51 27.65 55.62
CA LEU A 50 -8.51 28.04 54.62
C LEU A 50 -7.85 28.54 53.33
N ALA A 51 -6.82 29.39 53.43
CA ALA A 51 -6.07 29.88 52.28
C ALA A 51 -5.38 28.74 51.53
N GLU A 52 -4.73 27.80 52.24
CA GLU A 52 -4.12 26.61 51.65
C GLU A 52 -5.14 25.73 50.92
N ARG A 53 -6.34 25.55 51.49
CA ARG A 53 -7.42 24.79 50.83
C ARG A 53 -7.94 25.52 49.58
N THR A 54 -8.16 26.83 49.67
CA THR A 54 -8.61 27.63 48.53
C THR A 54 -7.60 27.60 47.41
N ASP A 55 -6.31 27.79 47.71
CA ASP A 55 -5.22 27.75 46.73
C ASP A 55 -5.08 26.36 46.09
N ALA A 56 -5.18 25.29 46.89
CA ALA A 56 -5.16 23.92 46.38
C ALA A 56 -6.35 23.60 45.45
N ILE A 57 -7.54 24.09 45.77
CA ILE A 57 -8.75 23.91 44.95
C ILE A 57 -8.64 24.75 43.67
N GLU A 58 -8.29 26.03 43.78
CA GLU A 58 -8.18 26.93 42.63
C GLU A 58 -7.06 26.48 41.68
N GLY A 59 -5.90 26.08 42.22
CA GLY A 59 -4.83 25.46 41.44
C GLY A 59 -5.19 24.08 40.90
N GLY A 60 -6.09 23.35 41.55
CA GLY A 60 -6.65 22.10 41.03
C GLY A 60 -7.58 22.34 39.83
N ILE A 61 -8.47 23.31 39.94
CA ILE A 61 -9.41 23.70 38.88
C ILE A 61 -8.64 24.25 37.67
N LYS A 62 -7.69 25.15 37.87
CA LYS A 62 -6.86 25.70 36.78
C LYS A 62 -6.13 24.60 36.01
N ARG A 63 -5.49 23.66 36.72
CA ARG A 63 -4.82 22.51 36.07
C ARG A 63 -5.80 21.61 35.33
N ALA A 64 -7.01 21.41 35.85
CA ALA A 64 -8.03 20.61 35.17
C ALA A 64 -8.54 21.31 33.90
N GLU A 65 -8.75 22.62 33.95
CA GLU A 65 -9.13 23.44 32.78
C GLU A 65 -8.03 23.45 31.72
N GLU A 66 -6.77 23.65 32.12
CA GLU A 66 -5.61 23.57 31.22
C GLU A 66 -5.50 22.19 30.56
N ALA A 67 -5.57 21.11 31.36
CA ALA A 67 -5.53 19.75 30.83
C ALA A 67 -6.71 19.45 29.88
N GLN A 68 -7.90 19.97 30.17
CA GLN A 68 -9.07 19.82 29.30
C GLN A 68 -8.89 20.60 27.99
N ALA A 69 -8.36 21.83 28.05
CA ALA A 69 -8.08 22.64 26.88
C ALA A 69 -7.00 22.00 25.99
N GLU A 70 -5.93 21.47 26.59
CA GLU A 70 -4.89 20.72 25.89
C GLU A 70 -5.43 19.45 25.23
N ALA A 71 -6.26 18.69 25.95
CA ALA A 71 -6.89 17.49 25.41
C ALA A 71 -7.80 17.80 24.20
N GLN A 72 -8.59 18.88 24.27
CA GLN A 72 -9.43 19.34 23.15
C GLN A 72 -8.58 19.81 21.97
N ALA A 73 -7.51 20.57 22.23
CA ALA A 73 -6.59 21.03 21.19
C ALA A 73 -5.89 19.85 20.51
N LEU A 74 -5.45 18.85 21.28
CA LEU A 74 -4.84 17.64 20.76
C LEU A 74 -5.84 16.83 19.95
N GLN A 75 -7.06 16.63 20.44
CA GLN A 75 -8.12 15.93 19.71
C GLN A 75 -8.42 16.60 18.37
N LYS A 76 -8.51 17.93 18.35
CA LYS A 76 -8.72 18.70 17.12
C LYS A 76 -7.58 18.47 16.12
N ARG A 77 -6.31 18.63 16.56
CA ARG A 77 -5.14 18.35 15.72
C ARG A 77 -5.13 16.91 15.18
N TYR A 78 -5.49 15.94 16.03
CA TYR A 78 -5.56 14.54 15.64
C TYR A 78 -6.63 14.30 14.58
N SER A 79 -7.80 14.94 14.72
CA SER A 79 -8.88 14.85 13.73
C SER A 79 -8.49 15.51 12.41
N GLU A 80 -7.80 16.65 12.45
CA GLU A 80 -7.28 17.34 11.26
C GLU A 80 -6.26 16.47 10.53
N GLN A 81 -5.30 15.88 11.26
CA GLN A 81 -4.30 14.96 10.70
C GLN A 81 -4.94 13.71 10.11
N LEU A 82 -5.99 13.16 10.73
CA LEU A 82 -6.69 12.00 10.20
C LEU A 82 -7.42 12.32 8.90
N GLU A 83 -8.06 13.49 8.81
CA GLU A 83 -8.72 13.95 7.58
C GLU A 83 -7.72 14.27 6.47
N GLU A 84 -6.58 14.88 6.80
CA GLU A 84 -5.48 15.09 5.86
C GLU A 84 -4.93 13.76 5.34
N ALA A 85 -4.61 12.81 6.22
CA ALA A 85 -4.15 11.48 5.83
C ALA A 85 -5.16 10.73 4.95
N ARG A 86 -6.47 10.90 5.20
CA ARG A 86 -7.53 10.33 4.35
C ARG A 86 -7.56 10.97 2.96
N ARG A 87 -7.40 12.30 2.88
CA ARG A 87 -7.32 13.01 1.60
C ARG A 87 -6.08 12.58 0.82
N ASP A 88 -4.94 12.45 1.49
CA ASP A 88 -3.69 12.00 0.87
C ASP A 88 -3.81 10.57 0.35
N ALA A 89 -4.37 9.67 1.15
CA ALA A 89 -4.63 8.30 0.71
C ALA A 89 -5.59 8.26 -0.49
N ALA A 90 -6.63 9.11 -0.51
CA ALA A 90 -7.55 9.20 -1.64
C ALA A 90 -6.84 9.73 -2.91
N ARG A 91 -6.03 10.78 -2.79
CA ARG A 91 -5.21 11.32 -3.90
C ARG A 91 -4.26 10.26 -4.45
N LEU A 92 -3.49 9.61 -3.57
CA LEU A 92 -2.55 8.57 -3.96
C LEU A 92 -3.23 7.40 -4.68
N ARG A 93 -4.42 6.99 -4.22
CA ARG A 93 -5.21 5.95 -4.87
C ARG A 93 -5.67 6.35 -6.27
N GLU A 94 -6.01 7.62 -6.46
CA GLU A 94 -6.45 8.11 -7.77
C GLU A 94 -5.26 8.24 -8.73
N GLU A 95 -4.15 8.80 -8.28
CA GLU A 95 -2.90 8.84 -9.03
C GLU A 95 -2.44 7.44 -9.46
N ALA A 96 -2.52 6.45 -8.54
CA ALA A 96 -2.19 5.07 -8.86
C ALA A 96 -3.14 4.45 -9.91
N ARG A 97 -4.42 4.82 -9.91
CA ARG A 97 -5.39 4.37 -10.93
C ARG A 97 -5.11 5.00 -12.28
N GLU A 98 -4.81 6.29 -12.32
CA GLU A 98 -4.45 6.99 -13.54
C GLU A 98 -3.16 6.42 -14.15
N GLN A 99 -2.12 6.24 -13.33
CA GLN A 99 -0.87 5.60 -13.77
C GLN A 99 -1.10 4.18 -14.27
N ALA A 100 -1.90 3.37 -13.56
CA ALA A 100 -2.22 2.02 -14.01
C ALA A 100 -2.99 2.02 -15.35
N ALA A 101 -3.89 2.99 -15.56
CA ALA A 101 -4.62 3.14 -16.82
C ALA A 101 -3.68 3.56 -17.96
N GLN A 102 -2.75 4.49 -17.71
CA GLN A 102 -1.73 4.92 -18.67
C GLN A 102 -0.81 3.75 -19.06
N ILE A 103 -0.24 3.04 -18.09
CA ILE A 103 0.60 1.86 -18.33
C ILE A 103 -0.16 0.81 -19.15
N LYS A 104 -1.43 0.56 -18.82
CA LYS A 104 -2.25 -0.40 -19.57
C LYS A 104 -2.52 0.05 -21.01
N ALA A 105 -2.65 1.36 -21.25
CA ALA A 105 -2.82 1.91 -22.59
C ALA A 105 -1.51 1.77 -23.38
N GLU A 106 -0.38 2.16 -22.80
CA GLU A 106 0.96 2.03 -23.39
C GLU A 106 1.28 0.58 -23.75
N LEU A 107 1.09 -0.36 -22.82
CA LEU A 107 1.32 -1.79 -23.06
C LEU A 107 0.41 -2.34 -24.18
N ARG A 108 -0.82 -1.84 -24.30
CA ARG A 108 -1.72 -2.25 -25.39
C ARG A 108 -1.26 -1.71 -26.73
N GLU A 109 -0.80 -0.46 -26.78
CA GLU A 109 -0.27 0.15 -27.99
C GLU A 109 1.01 -0.57 -28.44
N GLU A 110 1.93 -0.82 -27.51
CA GLU A 110 3.16 -1.57 -27.78
C GLU A 110 2.85 -2.99 -28.26
N ALA A 111 1.94 -3.71 -27.60
CA ALA A 111 1.53 -5.05 -28.02
C ALA A 111 0.88 -5.05 -29.42
N GLN A 112 0.10 -4.02 -29.76
CA GLN A 112 -0.48 -3.89 -31.11
C GLN A 112 0.58 -3.57 -32.15
N ALA A 113 1.55 -2.71 -31.83
CA ALA A 113 2.66 -2.39 -32.73
C ALA A 113 3.52 -3.64 -32.99
N GLU A 114 3.83 -4.41 -31.95
CA GLU A 114 4.61 -5.63 -32.06
C GLU A 114 3.86 -6.73 -32.83
N ALA A 115 2.55 -6.89 -32.58
CA ALA A 115 1.72 -7.81 -33.35
C ALA A 115 1.70 -7.46 -34.85
N ARG A 116 1.62 -6.16 -35.21
CA ARG A 116 1.70 -5.73 -36.61
C ARG A 116 3.06 -6.05 -37.22
N ARG A 117 4.15 -5.75 -36.52
CA ARG A 117 5.52 -6.08 -36.97
C ARG A 117 5.69 -7.58 -37.19
N LEU A 118 5.19 -8.40 -36.29
CA LEU A 118 5.25 -9.85 -36.40
C LEU A 118 4.48 -10.35 -37.64
N VAL A 119 3.28 -9.81 -37.88
CA VAL A 119 2.47 -10.18 -39.05
C VAL A 119 3.15 -9.73 -40.36
N GLU A 120 3.70 -8.53 -40.40
CA GLU A 120 4.46 -8.03 -41.56
C GLU A 120 5.70 -8.90 -41.83
N ALA A 121 6.46 -9.25 -40.79
CA ALA A 121 7.60 -10.15 -40.90
C ALA A 121 7.20 -11.55 -41.36
N ALA A 122 6.08 -12.08 -40.86
CA ALA A 122 5.54 -13.38 -41.28
C ALA A 122 5.13 -13.36 -42.76
N HIS A 123 4.48 -12.29 -43.24
CA HIS A 123 4.16 -12.14 -44.66
C HIS A 123 5.41 -12.07 -45.53
N ALA A 124 6.43 -11.31 -45.11
CA ALA A 124 7.70 -11.24 -45.83
C ALA A 124 8.39 -12.61 -45.89
N GLN A 125 8.37 -13.38 -44.79
CA GLN A 125 8.93 -14.73 -44.75
C GLN A 125 8.15 -15.69 -45.65
N ILE A 126 6.82 -15.65 -45.64
CA ILE A 126 5.98 -16.49 -46.50
C ILE A 126 6.28 -16.21 -47.98
N GLU A 127 6.45 -14.95 -48.36
CA GLU A 127 6.77 -14.59 -49.75
C GLU A 127 8.17 -15.08 -50.15
N ALA A 128 9.16 -14.97 -49.24
CA ALA A 128 10.49 -15.53 -49.46
C ALA A 128 10.46 -17.06 -49.59
N ASP A 129 9.74 -17.76 -48.72
CA ASP A 129 9.57 -19.22 -48.74
C ASP A 129 8.86 -19.67 -50.02
N ARG A 130 7.84 -18.91 -50.47
CA ARG A 130 7.15 -19.15 -51.75
C ARG A 130 8.13 -19.07 -52.92
N GLN A 131 8.94 -18.02 -52.99
CA GLN A 131 9.93 -17.85 -54.05
C GLN A 131 10.98 -18.98 -54.04
N ALA A 132 11.45 -19.38 -52.86
CA ALA A 132 12.36 -20.50 -52.69
C ALA A 132 11.73 -21.83 -53.16
N ALA A 133 10.48 -22.10 -52.79
CA ALA A 133 9.74 -23.28 -53.21
C ALA A 133 9.53 -23.31 -54.74
N PHE A 134 9.21 -22.17 -55.36
CA PHE A 134 9.10 -22.09 -56.82
C PHE A 134 10.43 -22.36 -57.52
N ALA A 135 11.55 -21.84 -56.98
CA ALA A 135 12.88 -22.08 -57.54
C ALA A 135 13.28 -23.57 -57.43
N GLN A 136 13.00 -24.22 -56.30
CA GLN A 136 13.20 -25.66 -56.12
C GLN A 136 12.35 -26.47 -57.08
N LEU A 137 11.04 -26.17 -57.18
CA LEU A 137 10.13 -26.87 -58.08
C LEU A 137 10.57 -26.76 -59.55
N ARG A 138 11.01 -25.58 -59.98
CA ARG A 138 11.53 -25.37 -61.34
C ARG A 138 12.78 -26.20 -61.62
N THR A 139 13.67 -26.31 -60.65
CA THR A 139 14.88 -27.13 -60.73
C THR A 139 14.52 -28.62 -60.83
N GLU A 140 13.58 -29.07 -60.00
CA GLU A 140 13.16 -30.48 -59.95
C GLU A 140 12.38 -30.89 -61.21
N ILE A 141 11.49 -30.05 -61.71
CA ILE A 141 10.82 -30.25 -63.01
C ILE A 141 11.87 -30.30 -64.13
N GLY A 142 12.84 -29.37 -64.15
CA GLY A 142 13.92 -29.38 -65.14
C GLY A 142 14.69 -30.70 -65.14
N ARG A 143 15.03 -31.21 -63.96
CA ARG A 143 15.69 -32.51 -63.79
C ARG A 143 14.81 -33.67 -64.30
N LEU A 144 13.53 -33.71 -63.93
CA LEU A 144 12.58 -34.74 -64.36
C LEU A 144 12.34 -34.71 -65.88
N SER A 145 12.23 -33.53 -66.49
CA SER A 145 12.09 -33.38 -67.94
C SER A 145 13.33 -33.87 -68.68
N THR A 146 14.52 -33.61 -68.16
CA THR A 146 15.78 -34.06 -68.77
C THR A 146 15.97 -35.58 -68.60
N ASP A 147 15.60 -36.14 -67.44
CA ASP A 147 15.59 -37.59 -67.21
C ASP A 147 14.62 -38.30 -68.17
N LEU A 148 13.39 -37.77 -68.32
CA LEU A 148 12.41 -38.32 -69.25
C LEU A 148 12.87 -38.21 -70.71
N ALA A 149 13.40 -37.06 -71.12
CA ALA A 149 13.94 -36.89 -72.47
C ALA A 149 15.11 -37.86 -72.74
N GLY A 150 15.99 -38.05 -71.75
CA GLY A 150 17.08 -39.03 -71.82
C GLY A 150 16.58 -40.46 -72.00
N ARG A 151 15.52 -40.86 -71.27
CA ARG A 151 14.89 -42.18 -71.43
C ARG A 151 14.25 -42.37 -72.81
N ILE A 152 13.52 -41.38 -73.31
CA ILE A 152 12.87 -41.45 -74.64
C ILE A 152 13.92 -41.57 -75.76
N VAL A 153 14.98 -40.75 -75.72
CA VAL A 153 16.08 -40.83 -76.70
C VAL A 153 16.82 -42.16 -76.58
N GLY A 154 17.06 -42.64 -75.36
CA GLY A 154 17.67 -43.95 -75.11
C GLY A 154 16.87 -45.10 -75.75
N GLU A 155 15.55 -45.12 -75.54
CA GLU A 155 14.66 -46.14 -76.13
C GLU A 155 14.64 -46.06 -77.67
N SER A 156 14.56 -44.85 -78.23
CA SER A 156 14.57 -44.65 -79.69
C SER A 156 15.89 -45.10 -80.34
N LEU A 157 17.03 -44.84 -79.68
CA LEU A 157 18.33 -45.34 -80.13
C LEU A 157 18.44 -46.86 -80.02
N GLU A 158 17.90 -47.47 -78.96
CA GLU A 158 17.86 -48.93 -78.84
C GLU A 158 17.02 -49.59 -79.94
N ASP A 159 15.88 -48.99 -80.31
CA ASP A 159 15.03 -49.45 -81.41
C ASP A 159 15.74 -49.29 -82.77
N GLU A 160 16.40 -48.16 -83.03
CA GLU A 160 17.16 -47.93 -84.27
C GLU A 160 18.33 -48.94 -84.42
N VAL A 161 19.08 -49.18 -83.33
CA VAL A 161 20.15 -50.20 -83.28
C VAL A 161 19.59 -51.63 -83.38
N ARG A 162 18.36 -51.88 -82.95
CA ARG A 162 17.68 -53.18 -83.14
C ARG A 162 17.25 -53.34 -84.61
N GLN A 163 16.74 -52.29 -85.24
CA GLN A 163 16.31 -52.29 -86.64
C GLN A 163 17.50 -52.49 -87.58
N SER A 164 18.64 -51.82 -87.34
CA SER A 164 19.86 -52.02 -88.14
C SER A 164 20.36 -53.46 -88.09
N ARG A 165 20.40 -54.08 -86.89
CA ARG A 165 20.79 -55.49 -86.70
C ARG A 165 19.86 -56.51 -87.36
N ILE A 166 18.61 -56.16 -87.65
CA ILE A 166 17.69 -57.02 -88.41
C ILE A 166 17.96 -56.87 -89.89
N VAL A 167 18.20 -55.64 -90.38
CA VAL A 167 18.57 -55.38 -91.77
C VAL A 167 19.90 -56.05 -92.12
N ASP A 168 20.92 -55.93 -91.28
CA ASP A 168 22.22 -56.58 -91.48
C ASP A 168 22.05 -58.10 -91.61
N ARG A 169 21.27 -58.73 -90.72
CA ARG A 169 20.97 -60.17 -90.78
C ARG A 169 20.23 -60.56 -92.05
N PHE A 170 19.31 -59.72 -92.52
CA PHE A 170 18.56 -59.96 -93.75
C PHE A 170 19.46 -59.83 -94.99
N LEU A 171 20.38 -58.87 -95.01
CA LEU A 171 21.38 -58.73 -96.06
C LEU A 171 22.34 -59.93 -96.07
N ASP A 172 22.79 -60.40 -94.90
CA ASP A 172 23.60 -61.61 -94.76
C ASP A 172 22.85 -62.87 -95.26
N GLU A 173 21.55 -62.96 -94.98
CA GLU A 173 20.69 -64.06 -95.46
C GLU A 173 20.49 -64.01 -96.98
N LEU A 174 20.35 -62.82 -97.56
CA LEU A 174 20.33 -62.64 -99.02
C LEU A 174 21.67 -62.98 -99.67
N GLU A 175 22.79 -62.58 -99.07
CA GLU A 175 24.14 -62.88 -99.56
C GLU A 175 24.42 -64.39 -99.50
N SER A 176 24.06 -65.05 -98.40
CA SER A 176 24.21 -66.50 -98.26
C SER A 176 23.27 -67.29 -99.18
N SER A 177 22.03 -66.83 -99.40
CA SER A 177 21.11 -67.39 -100.38
C SER A 177 21.60 -67.22 -101.82
N ASN A 178 22.15 -66.06 -102.17
CA ASN A 178 22.76 -65.81 -103.48
C ASN A 178 24.04 -66.65 -103.68
N ALA A 179 24.84 -66.85 -102.63
CA ALA A 179 25.99 -67.75 -102.66
C ALA A 179 25.61 -69.23 -102.82
N GLN A 180 24.40 -69.63 -102.41
CA GLN A 180 23.83 -70.96 -102.68
C GLN A 180 23.28 -71.12 -104.10
N ALA A 181 22.77 -70.05 -104.73
CA ALA A 181 22.22 -70.08 -106.09
C ALA A 181 23.29 -70.08 -107.21
N VAL A 182 24.55 -69.79 -106.89
CA VAL A 182 25.68 -69.70 -107.85
C VAL A 182 26.56 -70.97 -107.87
N ARG A 183 26.16 -72.04 -107.16
CA ARG A 183 26.76 -73.38 -107.26
C ARG A 183 25.82 -74.34 -107.97
#